data_AF-A0A953RXZ5-F1
#
_entry.id   AF-A0A953RXZ5-F1
#
_cell.length_a   1.000
_cell.length_b   1.000
_cell.length_c   1.000
_cell.angle_alpha   90.00
_cell.angle_beta   90.00
_cell.angle_gamma   90.00
#
_symmetry.space_group_name_H-M   'P 1'
#
loop_
_entity.id
_entity.type
_entity.pdbx_description
1 polymer ?
#
loop_
_entity_poly.entity_id
_entity_poly.type
_entity_poly.pdbx_seq_one_letter_code
_entity_poly.pdbx_strand_id
1 'polypeptide(L)'
;ASQLLPGLVSLPVSSDVSWHLLSMVDAVLGAIVGASFIYGAGAIYLRARGVEGMGFGDVKLMAMVGAFLGAKLTIFTLFSASIAGSLFGLSTVLVVWIKRTRRRMKRHHESAGDARRRAWASAAIALRRHQMPFGVFLGGMAMVALFYGNSFLKWYWGLL
;
A
#
# COMPACT_ATOMS: atom_id res chain seq x y z
N ALA A 1 19.61 63.70 -19.78
CA ALA A 1 19.72 62.39 -20.45
C ALA A 1 20.37 61.42 -19.48
N SER A 2 19.94 60.15 -19.44
CA SER A 2 20.42 59.01 -18.61
C SER A 2 19.77 58.72 -17.24
N GLN A 3 18.45 58.49 -17.20
CA GLN A 3 17.77 57.73 -16.13
C GLN A 3 17.08 56.46 -16.67
N LEU A 4 17.66 55.80 -17.68
CA LEU A 4 16.94 54.79 -18.46
C LEU A 4 17.16 53.31 -18.10
N LEU A 5 17.97 52.89 -17.12
CA LEU A 5 18.05 51.44 -16.80
C LEU A 5 18.43 51.14 -15.33
N PRO A 6 17.47 51.05 -14.40
CA PRO A 6 17.63 50.27 -13.18
C PRO A 6 17.22 48.81 -13.46
N GLY A 7 18.22 47.97 -13.74
CA GLY A 7 18.27 46.60 -13.21
C GLY A 7 17.17 45.63 -13.64
N LEU A 8 17.08 45.38 -14.95
CA LEU A 8 16.30 44.31 -15.59
C LEU A 8 16.83 42.88 -15.33
N VAL A 9 17.43 42.61 -14.16
CA VAL A 9 18.00 41.29 -13.82
C VAL A 9 17.81 40.97 -12.34
N SER A 10 16.56 40.94 -11.88
CA SER A 10 16.17 40.02 -10.82
C SER A 10 16.04 38.64 -11.48
N LEU A 11 17.11 37.85 -11.55
CA LEU A 11 17.08 36.48 -12.06
C LEU A 11 15.99 35.68 -11.31
N PRO A 12 14.83 35.39 -11.92
CA PRO A 12 13.80 34.55 -11.29
C PRO A 12 14.22 33.07 -11.31
N VAL A 13 15.30 32.75 -12.03
CA VAL A 13 15.70 31.39 -12.39
C VAL A 13 16.21 30.57 -11.20
N SER A 14 16.83 31.18 -10.18
CA SER A 14 17.41 30.40 -9.07
C SER A 14 16.37 29.82 -8.11
N SER A 15 15.24 30.51 -7.90
CA SER A 15 14.16 30.00 -7.04
C SER A 15 13.39 28.87 -7.73
N ASP A 16 13.05 29.04 -9.02
CA ASP A 16 12.25 28.06 -9.73
C ASP A 16 13.01 26.74 -9.92
N VAL A 17 14.29 26.78 -10.28
CA VAL A 17 15.12 25.57 -10.44
C VAL A 17 15.21 24.78 -9.13
N SER A 18 15.31 25.47 -7.99
CA SER A 18 15.36 24.82 -6.67
C SER A 18 14.07 24.07 -6.33
N TRP A 19 12.90 24.64 -6.65
CA TRP A 19 11.60 23.99 -6.41
C TRP A 19 11.39 22.76 -7.29
N HIS A 20 11.79 22.82 -8.56
CA HIS A 20 11.69 21.69 -9.48
C HIS A 20 12.64 20.55 -9.08
N LEU A 21 13.86 20.87 -8.67
CA LEU A 21 14.82 19.87 -8.18
C LEU A 21 14.33 19.20 -6.89
N LEU A 22 13.78 19.95 -5.94
CA LEU A 22 13.19 19.38 -4.73
C LEU A 22 12.00 18.45 -5.05
N SER A 23 11.14 18.84 -6.00
CA SER A 23 10.03 18.01 -6.45
C SER A 23 10.49 16.74 -7.17
N MET A 24 11.50 16.83 -8.05
CA MET A 24 12.10 15.66 -8.70
C MET A 24 12.75 14.71 -7.69
N VAL A 25 13.47 15.24 -6.71
CA VAL A 25 14.09 14.43 -5.66
C VAL A 25 13.02 13.73 -4.82
N ASP A 26 11.95 14.41 -4.42
CA ASP A 26 10.87 13.78 -3.64
C ASP A 26 10.12 12.71 -4.45
N ALA A 27 9.91 12.93 -5.76
CA ALA A 27 9.34 11.93 -6.66
C ALA A 27 10.24 10.69 -6.78
N VAL A 28 11.55 10.88 -7.01
CA VAL A 28 12.50 9.78 -7.12
C VAL A 28 12.61 9.02 -5.79
N LEU A 29 12.67 9.74 -4.67
CA LEU A 29 12.69 9.12 -3.34
C LEU A 29 11.39 8.35 -3.08
N GLY A 30 10.23 8.90 -3.44
CA GLY A 30 8.96 8.20 -3.31
C GLY A 30 8.93 6.93 -4.15
N ALA A 31 9.37 6.98 -5.41
CA ALA A 31 9.44 5.82 -6.27
C ALA A 31 10.36 4.73 -5.71
N ILE A 32 11.56 5.12 -5.25
CA ILE A 32 12.54 4.19 -4.66
C ILE A 32 11.98 3.59 -3.36
N VAL A 33 11.47 4.40 -2.44
CA VAL A 33 10.92 3.94 -1.16
C VAL A 33 9.76 2.98 -1.40
N GLY A 34 8.82 3.34 -2.28
CA GLY A 34 7.67 2.52 -2.62
C GLY A 34 8.05 1.18 -3.24
N ALA A 35 8.89 1.21 -4.28
CA ALA A 35 9.34 0.00 -4.97
C ALA A 35 10.16 -0.91 -4.05
N SER A 36 11.10 -0.34 -3.30
CA SER A 36 12.02 -1.09 -2.43
C SER A 36 11.26 -1.80 -1.31
N PHE A 37 10.23 -1.16 -0.75
CA PHE A 37 9.45 -1.75 0.34
C PHE A 37 8.67 -2.98 -0.12
N ILE A 38 7.93 -2.86 -1.23
CA ILE A 38 7.13 -3.97 -1.80
C ILE A 38 8.05 -5.08 -2.32
N TYR A 39 9.12 -4.72 -3.03
CA TYR A 39 10.10 -5.69 -3.50
C TYR A 39 10.79 -6.42 -2.35
N GLY A 40 11.17 -5.68 -1.29
CA GLY A 40 11.76 -6.25 -0.08
C GLY A 40 10.82 -7.24 0.62
N ALA A 41 9.54 -6.88 0.78
CA ALA A 41 8.53 -7.78 1.33
C ALA A 41 8.37 -9.05 0.47
N GLY A 42 8.34 -8.91 -0.86
CA GLY A 42 8.31 -10.03 -1.80
C GLY A 42 9.54 -10.92 -1.70
N ALA A 43 10.74 -10.34 -1.59
CA ALA A 43 12.00 -11.07 -1.43
C ALA A 43 12.07 -11.85 -0.11
N ILE A 44 11.61 -11.23 0.99
CA ILE A 44 11.50 -11.90 2.30
C ILE A 44 10.53 -13.08 2.20
N TYR A 45 9.38 -12.88 1.57
CA TYR A 45 8.40 -13.95 1.39
C TYR A 45 8.95 -15.10 0.52
N LEU A 46 9.62 -14.77 -0.58
CA LEU A 46 10.24 -15.75 -1.47
C LEU A 46 11.28 -16.59 -0.72
N ARG A 47 12.12 -15.96 0.11
CA ARG A 47 13.11 -16.67 0.94
C ARG A 47 12.44 -17.54 2.01
N ALA A 48 11.37 -17.08 2.64
CA ALA A 48 10.71 -17.80 3.72
C ALA A 48 9.84 -18.97 3.24
N ARG A 49 9.22 -18.85 2.06
CA ARG A 49 8.21 -19.81 1.58
C ARG A 49 8.60 -20.53 0.30
N GLY A 50 9.66 -20.09 -0.39
CA GLY A 50 10.13 -20.67 -1.65
C GLY A 50 9.17 -20.47 -2.83
N VAL A 51 8.15 -19.63 -2.66
CA VAL A 51 7.15 -19.30 -3.69
C VAL A 51 7.06 -17.79 -3.83
N GLU A 52 6.88 -17.33 -5.07
CA GLU A 52 6.64 -15.91 -5.36
C GLU A 52 5.30 -15.49 -4.71
N GLY A 53 5.40 -14.71 -3.64
CA GLY A 53 4.23 -14.28 -2.87
C GLY A 53 3.55 -13.02 -3.41
N MET A 54 4.24 -12.28 -4.26
CA MET A 54 3.83 -10.94 -4.67
C MET A 54 4.20 -10.71 -6.14
N GLY A 55 3.24 -10.21 -6.92
CA GLY A 55 3.47 -9.95 -8.33
C GLY A 55 4.37 -8.75 -8.55
N PHE A 56 5.28 -8.81 -9.52
CA PHE A 56 6.14 -7.68 -9.89
C PHE A 56 5.34 -6.44 -10.35
N GLY A 57 4.07 -6.64 -10.71
CA GLY A 57 3.11 -5.56 -10.98
C GLY A 57 2.93 -4.61 -9.79
N ASP A 58 2.82 -5.13 -8.57
CA ASP A 58 2.59 -4.31 -7.37
C ASP A 58 3.81 -3.40 -7.07
N VAL A 59 5.03 -3.89 -7.34
CA VAL A 59 6.27 -3.11 -7.20
C VAL A 59 6.28 -1.93 -8.17
N LYS A 60 5.92 -2.17 -9.44
CA LYS A 60 5.84 -1.10 -10.45
C LYS A 60 4.75 -0.10 -10.12
N LEU A 61 3.59 -0.59 -9.67
CA LEU A 61 2.48 0.27 -9.24
C LEU A 61 2.93 1.17 -8.10
N MET A 62 3.63 0.64 -7.10
CA MET A 62 4.14 1.44 -5.99
C MET A 62 5.22 2.43 -6.42
N ALA A 63 6.08 2.05 -7.38
CA ALA A 63 7.06 2.97 -7.94
C ALA A 63 6.37 4.17 -8.62
N MET A 64 5.31 3.92 -9.41
CA MET A 64 4.54 4.99 -10.06
C MET A 64 3.79 5.85 -9.04
N VAL A 65 3.10 5.21 -8.10
CA VAL A 65 2.43 5.90 -6.98
C VAL A 65 3.43 6.79 -6.26
N GLY A 66 4.62 6.30 -5.93
CA GLY A 66 5.60 7.09 -5.23
C GLY A 66 6.26 8.21 -6.04
N ALA A 67 6.43 8.01 -7.35
CA ALA A 67 6.85 9.08 -8.25
C ALA A 67 5.82 10.23 -8.29
N PHE A 68 4.53 9.92 -8.22
CA PHE A 68 3.45 10.91 -8.29
C PHE A 68 3.12 11.56 -6.95
N LEU A 69 3.15 10.79 -5.86
CA LEU A 69 2.71 11.23 -4.53
C LEU A 69 3.86 11.76 -3.66
N GLY A 70 5.12 11.50 -4.01
CA GLY A 70 6.29 11.81 -3.19
C GLY A 70 6.46 10.86 -2.01
N ALA A 71 7.58 10.94 -1.31
CA ALA A 71 7.98 9.93 -0.31
C ALA A 71 7.02 9.84 0.89
N LYS A 72 6.52 10.97 1.38
CA LYS A 72 5.65 11.02 2.57
C LYS A 72 4.33 10.30 2.33
N LEU A 73 3.65 10.61 1.22
CA LEU A 73 2.36 10.02 0.92
C LEU A 73 2.49 8.57 0.43
N THR A 74 3.63 8.20 -0.16
CA THR A 74 3.98 6.80 -0.48
C THR A 74 3.92 5.92 0.76
N ILE A 75 4.57 6.36 1.84
CA ILE A 75 4.60 5.61 3.11
C ILE A 75 3.19 5.49 3.68
N PHE A 76 2.42 6.59 3.70
CA PHE A 76 1.01 6.56 4.14
C PHE A 76 0.16 5.57 3.33
N THR A 77 0.34 5.56 2.01
CA THR A 77 -0.37 4.65 1.09
C THR A 77 -0.02 3.20 1.37
N LEU A 78 1.26 2.86 1.62
CA LEU A 78 1.67 1.51 1.98
C LEU A 78 0.98 1.01 3.25
N PHE A 79 1.01 1.83 4.29
CA PHE A 79 0.42 1.48 5.58
C PHE A 79 -1.09 1.31 5.49
N SER A 80 -1.78 2.28 4.90
CA SER A 80 -3.23 2.22 4.72
C SER A 80 -3.67 1.05 3.85
N ALA A 81 -2.94 0.77 2.75
CA ALA A 81 -3.21 -0.37 1.87
C ALA A 81 -3.02 -1.71 2.59
N SER A 82 -1.94 -1.85 3.38
CA SER A 82 -1.68 -3.06 4.18
C SER A 82 -2.78 -3.30 5.23
N ILE A 83 -3.22 -2.25 5.92
CA ILE A 83 -4.31 -2.35 6.89
C ILE A 83 -5.61 -2.77 6.21
N ALA A 84 -5.97 -2.12 5.10
CA ALA A 84 -7.18 -2.44 4.36
C ALA A 84 -7.17 -3.87 3.79
N GLY A 85 -6.04 -4.28 3.20
CA GLY A 85 -5.86 -5.63 2.67
C GLY A 85 -5.92 -6.70 3.77
N SER A 86 -5.29 -6.44 4.93
CA SER A 86 -5.34 -7.34 6.09
C SER A 86 -6.76 -7.49 6.64
N LEU A 87 -7.50 -6.38 6.77
CA LEU A 87 -8.87 -6.40 7.25
C LEU A 87 -9.79 -7.19 6.31
N PHE A 88 -9.65 -6.99 5.00
CA PHE A 88 -10.41 -7.73 4.00
C PHE A 88 -10.03 -9.23 3.99
N GLY A 89 -8.73 -9.54 4.04
CA GLY A 89 -8.23 -10.91 4.13
C GLY A 89 -8.74 -11.64 5.36
N LEU A 90 -8.68 -11.02 6.53
CA LEU A 90 -9.18 -11.61 7.77
C LEU A 90 -10.70 -11.78 7.75
N SER A 91 -11.43 -10.78 7.24
CA SER A 91 -12.89 -10.84 7.11
C SER A 91 -13.33 -12.01 6.23
N THR A 92 -12.71 -12.21 5.07
CA THR A 92 -13.05 -13.34 4.19
C THR A 92 -12.76 -14.70 4.84
N VAL A 93 -11.61 -14.85 5.51
CA VAL A 93 -11.29 -16.06 6.30
C VAL A 93 -12.36 -16.32 7.36
N LEU A 94 -12.72 -15.28 8.12
CA LEU A 94 -13.68 -15.36 9.21
C LEU A 94 -15.08 -15.74 8.70
N VAL A 95 -15.54 -15.11 7.60
CA VAL A 95 -16.84 -15.41 6.97
C VAL A 95 -16.89 -16.85 6.45
N VAL A 96 -15.84 -17.30 5.76
CA VAL A 96 -15.75 -18.68 5.25
C VAL A 96 -15.73 -19.67 6.41
N TRP A 97 -14.93 -19.41 7.44
CA TRP A 97 -14.84 -20.25 8.63
C TRP A 97 -16.20 -20.36 9.33
N ILE A 98 -16.88 -19.23 9.59
CA ILE A 98 -18.18 -19.20 10.26
C ILE A 98 -19.25 -19.93 9.43
N LYS A 99 -19.39 -19.64 8.14
CA LYS A 99 -20.40 -20.29 7.28
C LYS A 99 -20.16 -21.80 7.19
N ARG A 100 -18.90 -22.23 7.09
CA ARG A 100 -18.55 -23.65 6.96
C ARG A 100 -18.73 -24.42 8.26
N THR A 101 -18.42 -23.81 9.40
CA THR A 101 -18.63 -24.42 10.73
C THR A 101 -20.13 -24.58 11.03
N ARG A 102 -20.95 -23.55 10.75
CA ARG A 102 -22.41 -23.61 10.96
C ARG A 102 -23.11 -24.64 10.07
N ARG A 103 -22.69 -24.79 8.81
CA ARG A 103 -23.29 -25.76 7.87
C ARG A 103 -22.99 -27.22 8.24
N ARG A 104 -21.81 -27.50 8.81
CA ARG A 104 -21.44 -28.88 9.21
C ARG A 104 -22.10 -29.31 10.53
N MET A 105 -22.22 -28.42 11.52
CA MET A 105 -22.90 -28.78 12.78
C MET A 105 -24.35 -29.23 12.56
N LYS A 106 -25.09 -28.59 11.65
CA LYS A 106 -26.49 -28.97 11.35
C LYS A 106 -26.66 -30.30 10.61
N ARG A 107 -25.61 -30.84 9.97
CA ARG A 107 -25.73 -32.04 9.10
C ARG A 107 -25.13 -33.32 9.69
N HIS A 108 -24.18 -33.23 10.63
CA HIS A 108 -23.39 -34.40 11.02
C HIS A 108 -23.30 -34.72 12.53
N HIS A 109 -24.00 -34.01 13.42
CA HIS A 109 -23.98 -34.29 14.89
C HIS A 109 -22.55 -34.50 15.46
N GLU A 110 -21.55 -33.83 14.89
CA GLU A 110 -20.15 -33.93 15.36
C GLU A 110 -19.89 -32.97 16.53
N SER A 111 -19.02 -33.39 17.46
CA SER A 111 -18.52 -32.57 18.57
C SER A 111 -17.88 -31.26 18.07
N ALA A 112 -18.19 -30.15 18.74
CA ALA A 112 -17.84 -28.79 18.30
C ALA A 112 -16.32 -28.57 18.09
N GLY A 113 -15.47 -29.35 18.75
CA GLY A 113 -14.01 -29.30 18.60
C GLY A 113 -13.53 -29.85 17.25
N ASP A 114 -14.05 -31.00 16.83
CA ASP A 114 -13.62 -31.68 15.59
C ASP A 114 -14.14 -30.96 14.34
N ALA A 115 -15.37 -30.44 14.42
CA ALA A 115 -15.95 -29.63 13.34
C ALA A 115 -15.12 -28.37 13.05
N ARG A 116 -14.58 -27.71 14.10
CA ARG A 116 -13.72 -26.52 13.98
C ARG A 116 -12.36 -26.86 13.37
N ARG A 117 -11.68 -27.91 13.85
CA ARG A 117 -10.37 -28.35 13.34
C ARG A 117 -10.42 -28.69 11.85
N ARG A 118 -11.43 -29.45 11.42
CA ARG A 118 -11.57 -29.87 10.01
C ARG A 118 -12.05 -28.74 9.11
N ALA A 119 -12.89 -27.83 9.60
CA ALA A 119 -13.30 -26.63 8.86
C ALA A 119 -12.11 -25.71 8.60
N TRP A 120 -11.20 -25.57 9.57
CA TRP A 120 -9.99 -24.77 9.42
C TRP A 120 -9.00 -25.39 8.43
N ALA A 121 -8.77 -26.71 8.51
CA ALA A 121 -7.94 -27.42 7.52
C ALA A 121 -8.47 -27.23 6.08
N SER A 122 -9.79 -27.31 5.90
CA SER A 122 -10.41 -27.13 4.59
C SER A 122 -10.40 -25.67 4.10
N ALA A 123 -10.46 -24.70 5.02
CA ALA A 123 -10.35 -23.27 4.70
C ALA A 123 -8.91 -22.91 4.32
N ALA A 124 -7.92 -23.42 5.06
CA ALA A 124 -6.50 -23.21 4.77
C ALA A 124 -6.10 -23.73 3.38
N ILE A 125 -6.63 -24.89 2.97
CA ILE A 125 -6.39 -25.46 1.64
C ILE A 125 -7.04 -24.60 0.54
N ALA A 126 -8.27 -24.12 0.75
CA ALA A 126 -8.97 -23.28 -0.23
C ALA A 126 -8.28 -21.92 -0.42
N LEU A 127 -7.80 -21.30 0.66
CA LEU A 127 -7.11 -20.01 0.58
C LEU A 127 -5.72 -20.08 -0.03
N ARG A 128 -5.05 -21.24 -0.03
CA ARG A 128 -3.73 -21.40 -0.64
C ARG A 128 -3.68 -21.09 -2.14
N ARG A 129 -4.82 -21.16 -2.85
CA ARG A 129 -4.92 -20.84 -4.27
C ARG A 129 -5.50 -19.45 -4.56
N HIS A 130 -6.01 -18.74 -3.55
CA HIS A 130 -6.49 -17.38 -3.75
C HIS A 130 -5.34 -16.40 -3.58
N GLN A 131 -4.79 -15.98 -4.70
CA GLN A 131 -3.91 -14.82 -4.76
C GLN A 131 -4.78 -13.57 -4.53
N MET A 132 -4.48 -12.84 -3.47
CA MET A 132 -5.15 -11.58 -3.19
C MET A 132 -4.49 -10.50 -4.04
N PRO A 133 -5.21 -9.78 -4.92
CA PRO A 133 -4.62 -8.75 -5.73
C PRO A 133 -4.30 -7.53 -4.86
N PHE A 134 -3.08 -7.47 -4.33
CA PHE A 134 -2.66 -6.41 -3.40
C PHE A 134 -2.72 -5.03 -4.05
N GLY A 135 -2.44 -4.94 -5.36
CA GLY A 135 -2.58 -3.74 -6.17
C GLY A 135 -3.94 -3.04 -6.09
N VAL A 136 -5.05 -3.75 -5.83
CA VAL A 136 -6.38 -3.12 -5.68
C VAL A 136 -6.44 -2.26 -4.41
N PHE A 137 -5.88 -2.76 -3.31
CA PHE A 137 -5.77 -1.99 -2.06
C PHE A 137 -4.77 -0.86 -2.20
N LEU A 138 -3.65 -1.12 -2.90
CA LEU A 138 -2.62 -0.13 -3.16
C LEU A 138 -3.16 1.05 -3.98
N GLY A 139 -3.82 0.78 -5.10
CA GLY A 139 -4.40 1.79 -5.98
C GLY A 139 -5.56 2.54 -5.32
N GLY A 140 -6.43 1.81 -4.61
CA GLY A 140 -7.53 2.42 -3.87
C GLY A 140 -7.03 3.40 -2.79
N MET A 141 -6.03 2.99 -2.01
CA MET A 141 -5.45 3.85 -0.98
C MET A 141 -4.57 4.96 -1.56
N ALA A 142 -3.94 4.76 -2.72
CA ALA A 142 -3.24 5.83 -3.44
C ALA A 142 -4.21 6.93 -3.87
N MET A 143 -5.39 6.58 -4.37
CA MET A 143 -6.46 7.54 -4.66
C MET A 143 -6.87 8.29 -3.39
N VAL A 144 -7.11 7.60 -2.28
CA VAL A 144 -7.46 8.26 -1.01
C VAL A 144 -6.33 9.18 -0.54
N ALA A 145 -5.07 8.76 -0.68
CA ALA A 145 -3.90 9.56 -0.32
C ALA A 145 -3.79 10.84 -1.15
N LEU A 146 -4.13 10.81 -2.45
CA LEU A 146 -4.14 12.01 -3.28
C LEU A 146 -5.07 13.10 -2.74
N PHE A 147 -6.27 12.73 -2.28
CA PHE A 147 -7.26 13.70 -1.79
C PHE A 147 -7.09 14.06 -0.31
N TYR A 148 -6.79 13.07 0.54
CA TYR A 148 -6.82 13.23 1.99
C TYR A 148 -5.44 13.16 2.65
N GLY A 149 -4.41 12.70 1.92
CA GLY A 149 -3.08 12.46 2.47
C GLY A 149 -2.41 13.73 2.98
N ASN A 150 -2.51 14.84 2.25
CA ASN A 150 -1.93 16.11 2.69
C ASN A 150 -2.63 16.70 3.94
N SER A 151 -3.95 16.55 4.03
CA SER A 151 -4.72 16.99 5.20
C SER A 151 -4.40 16.15 6.43
N PHE A 152 -4.27 14.83 6.25
CA PHE A 152 -3.89 13.91 7.31
C PHE A 152 -2.48 14.16 7.82
N LEU A 153 -1.51 14.36 6.91
CA LEU A 153 -0.13 14.69 7.28
C LEU A 153 -0.08 16.01 8.05
N LYS A 154 -0.76 17.07 7.59
CA LYS A 154 -0.80 18.34 8.33
C LYS A 154 -1.43 18.20 9.71
N TRP A 155 -2.47 17.39 9.86
CA TRP A 155 -3.08 17.10 11.16
C TRP A 155 -2.11 16.34 12.08
N TYR A 156 -1.42 15.30 11.56
CA TYR A 156 -0.44 14.51 12.32
C TYR A 156 0.75 15.35 12.77
N TRP A 157 1.31 16.18 11.88
CA TRP A 157 2.43 17.07 12.19
C TRP A 157 2.02 18.30 12.99
N GLY A 158 0.74 18.68 12.99
CA GLY A 158 0.23 19.75 13.86
C GLY A 158 -0.13 19.30 15.28
N LEU A 159 -0.15 17.98 15.51
CA LEU A 159 -0.32 17.36 16.83
C LEU A 159 1.00 17.10 17.55
N LEU A 160 2.11 17.15 16.82
CA LEU A 160 3.50 16.99 17.29
C LEU A 160 4.14 18.35 17.52
#